data_AF-A0A8S0FKJ5-F1
#
_entry.id   AF-A0A8S0FKJ5-F1
#
_cell.length_a   1.000
_cell.length_b   1.000
_cell.length_c   1.000
_cell.angle_alpha   90.00
_cell.angle_beta   90.00
_cell.angle_gamma   90.00
#
_symmetry.space_group_name_H-M   'P 1'
#
loop_
_entity.id
_entity.type
_entity.pdbx_description
1 polymer ?
#
loop_
_entity_poly.entity_id
_entity_poly.type
_entity_poly.pdbx_seq_one_letter_code
_entity_poly.pdbx_strand_id
1 'polypeptide(L)'
;MRHVSPAFGEDPLRVLRVARFAARYAHLSFRIADETLALMREMTHAGELEHLTPERVWKETESALTTRNPQVFFQVLRDCGALRVLFPEIDSLFGVPAPARWHPEIDTGIHTLMTLSMAAMLSPQVDVRFATLCHDLGKGLTPPELWPRHHGHGPAPVD
;
A
#
# COMPACT_ATOMS: atom_id res chain seq x y z
N MET A 1 -12.16 11.63 -8.84
CA MET A 1 -11.75 12.45 -7.69
C MET A 1 -10.70 13.42 -8.17
N ARG A 2 -10.92 14.71 -7.95
CA ARG A 2 -10.08 15.80 -8.44
C ARG A 2 -9.80 16.75 -7.28
N HIS A 3 -8.59 17.28 -7.18
CA HIS A 3 -8.29 18.35 -6.23
C HIS A 3 -9.03 19.63 -6.61
N VAL A 4 -9.40 20.46 -5.63
CA VAL A 4 -10.26 21.63 -5.87
C VAL A 4 -9.45 22.91 -6.07
N SER A 5 -8.24 22.99 -5.52
CA SER A 5 -7.39 24.18 -5.60
C SER A 5 -5.90 23.85 -5.50
N PRO A 6 -5.00 24.79 -5.89
CA PRO A 6 -3.56 24.65 -5.71
C PRO A 6 -3.15 24.43 -4.26
N ALA A 7 -3.98 24.89 -3.32
CA ALA A 7 -3.78 24.69 -1.89
C ALA A 7 -3.58 23.22 -1.53
N PHE A 8 -4.01 22.26 -2.37
CA PHE A 8 -3.76 20.82 -2.19
C PHE A 8 -2.30 20.50 -1.81
N GLY A 9 -1.32 21.18 -2.42
CA GLY A 9 0.10 20.99 -2.13
C GLY A 9 0.53 21.35 -0.69
N GLU A 10 -0.25 22.12 0.05
CA GLU A 10 0.11 22.66 1.37
C GLU A 10 0.01 21.65 2.53
N ASP A 11 -0.63 20.50 2.34
CA ASP A 11 -0.78 19.46 3.38
C ASP A 11 -0.48 18.07 2.79
N PRO A 12 0.71 17.49 3.04
CA PRO A 12 1.09 16.18 2.51
C PRO A 12 0.14 15.05 2.91
N LEU A 13 -0.63 15.21 4.00
CA LEU A 13 -1.63 14.23 4.42
C LEU A 13 -2.74 14.05 3.37
N ARG A 14 -2.94 15.02 2.46
CA ARG A 14 -3.92 14.90 1.38
C ARG A 14 -3.61 13.78 0.40
N VAL A 15 -2.35 13.38 0.24
CA VAL A 15 -1.97 12.18 -0.54
C VAL A 15 -2.64 10.93 0.04
N LEU A 16 -2.49 10.71 1.35
CA LEU A 16 -3.12 9.58 2.05
C LEU A 16 -4.65 9.67 2.03
N ARG A 17 -5.21 10.88 2.20
CA ARG A 17 -6.67 11.07 2.15
C ARG A 17 -7.24 10.74 0.77
N VAL A 18 -6.58 11.15 -0.31
CA VAL A 18 -6.98 10.78 -1.67
C VAL A 18 -6.90 9.27 -1.87
N ALA A 19 -5.81 8.63 -1.45
CA ALA A 19 -5.68 7.17 -1.50
C ALA A 19 -6.80 6.48 -0.70
N ARG A 20 -7.15 7.00 0.49
CA ARG A 20 -8.23 6.44 1.30
C ARG A 20 -9.59 6.65 0.66
N PHE A 21 -9.85 7.80 0.03
CA PHE A 21 -11.09 8.00 -0.71
C PHE A 21 -11.17 7.10 -1.94
N ALA A 22 -10.05 6.84 -2.62
CA ALA A 22 -9.99 5.84 -3.69
C ALA A 22 -10.40 4.46 -3.17
N ALA A 23 -9.83 4.01 -2.06
CA ALA A 23 -10.21 2.75 -1.42
C ALA A 23 -11.68 2.72 -0.99
N ARG A 24 -12.18 3.81 -0.40
CA ARG A 24 -13.57 3.90 0.04
C ARG A 24 -14.56 3.80 -1.12
N TYR A 25 -14.28 4.44 -2.25
CA TYR A 25 -15.23 4.58 -3.36
C TYR A 25 -14.90 3.70 -4.58
N ALA A 26 -13.89 2.82 -4.50
CA ALA A 26 -13.49 1.92 -5.59
C ALA A 26 -14.66 1.04 -6.09
N HIS A 27 -15.48 0.51 -5.17
CA HIS A 27 -16.67 -0.28 -5.50
C HIS A 27 -17.76 0.50 -6.28
N LEU A 28 -17.67 1.84 -6.32
CA LEU A 28 -18.52 2.71 -7.14
C LEU A 28 -17.83 3.14 -8.44
N SER A 29 -16.70 2.52 -8.79
CA SER A 29 -15.88 2.83 -9.98
C SER A 29 -15.32 4.27 -9.99
N PHE A 30 -15.18 4.91 -8.83
CA PHE A 30 -14.51 6.20 -8.75
C PHE A 30 -13.02 6.04 -9.07
N ARG A 31 -12.50 6.95 -9.90
CA ARG A 31 -11.07 7.01 -10.26
C ARG A 31 -10.46 8.34 -9.81
N ILE A 32 -9.17 8.34 -9.48
CA ILE A 32 -8.41 9.58 -9.29
C ILE A 32 -8.17 10.17 -10.68
N ALA A 33 -8.36 11.47 -10.82
CA ALA A 33 -8.09 12.15 -12.08
C ALA A 33 -6.57 12.33 -12.26
N ASP A 34 -6.10 12.20 -13.50
CA ASP A 34 -4.67 12.08 -13.80
C ASP A 34 -3.85 13.27 -13.28
N GLU A 35 -4.38 14.50 -13.37
CA GLU A 35 -3.69 15.68 -12.85
C GLU A 35 -3.59 15.69 -11.31
N THR A 36 -4.52 15.04 -10.61
CA THR A 36 -4.43 14.87 -9.16
C THR A 36 -3.38 13.83 -8.80
N LEU A 37 -3.28 12.75 -9.57
CA LEU A 37 -2.24 11.73 -9.39
C LEU A 37 -0.85 12.29 -9.71
N ALA A 38 -0.73 13.14 -10.74
CA ALA A 38 0.50 13.86 -11.06
C ALA A 38 0.94 14.77 -9.91
N LEU A 39 0.02 15.56 -9.34
CA LEU A 39 0.33 16.40 -8.18
C LEU A 39 0.77 15.58 -6.96
N MET A 40 0.14 14.42 -6.70
CA MET A 40 0.58 13.51 -5.63
C MET A 40 2.00 12.99 -5.86
N ARG A 41 2.38 12.70 -7.11
CA ARG A 41 3.75 12.32 -7.46
C ARG A 41 4.71 13.47 -7.22
N GLU A 42 4.39 14.68 -7.65
CA GLU A 42 5.21 15.87 -7.42
C GLU A 42 5.49 16.10 -5.94
N MET A 43 4.45 16.06 -5.10
CA MET A 43 4.59 16.18 -3.64
C MET A 43 5.46 15.07 -3.05
N THR A 44 5.31 13.84 -3.54
CA THR A 44 6.16 12.71 -3.11
C THR A 44 7.63 12.94 -3.50
N HIS A 45 7.88 13.37 -4.74
CA HIS A 45 9.22 13.66 -5.25
C HIS A 45 9.88 14.85 -4.55
N ALA A 46 9.10 15.83 -4.08
CA ALA A 46 9.58 16.97 -3.32
C ALA A 46 9.93 16.63 -1.85
N GLY A 47 9.71 15.39 -1.40
CA GLY A 47 10.00 14.96 -0.03
C GLY A 47 8.96 15.42 1.01
N GLU A 48 7.81 15.94 0.57
CA GLU A 48 6.80 16.50 1.48
C GLU A 48 6.26 15.45 2.47
N LEU A 49 6.19 14.19 2.04
CA LEU A 49 5.70 13.07 2.86
C LEU A 49 6.62 12.74 4.04
N GLU A 50 7.92 13.05 3.98
CA GLU A 50 8.90 12.77 5.05
C GLU A 50 8.61 13.60 6.31
N HIS A 51 7.85 14.69 6.17
CA HIS A 51 7.44 15.56 7.26
C HIS A 51 6.17 15.07 7.98
N LEU A 52 5.55 13.98 7.52
CA LEU A 52 4.38 13.40 8.18
C LEU A 52 4.79 12.59 9.40
N THR A 53 4.12 12.83 10.53
CA THR A 53 4.34 12.00 11.72
C THR A 53 3.71 10.60 11.54
N PRO A 54 4.30 9.55 12.14
CA PRO A 54 3.76 8.19 12.07
C PRO A 54 2.30 8.09 12.51
N GLU A 55 1.87 8.87 13.50
CA GLU A 55 0.48 8.84 14.01
C GLU A 55 -0.51 9.37 12.97
N ARG A 56 -0.12 10.40 12.20
CA ARG A 56 -0.96 10.94 11.12
C ARG A 56 -1.07 9.93 9.97
N VAL A 57 0.04 9.26 9.64
CA VAL A 57 0.07 8.18 8.64
C VAL A 57 -0.81 7.02 9.07
N TRP A 58 -0.65 6.58 10.33
CA TRP A 58 -1.41 5.46 10.89
C TRP A 58 -2.91 5.74 10.89
N LYS A 59 -3.35 6.94 11.31
CA LYS A 59 -4.77 7.29 11.36
C LYS A 59 -5.46 7.16 9.99
N GLU A 60 -4.80 7.60 8.92
CA GLU A 60 -5.34 7.44 7.56
C GLU A 60 -5.27 5.98 7.09
N THR A 61 -4.23 5.23 7.49
CA THR A 61 -4.03 3.81 7.15
C THR A 61 -5.05 2.92 7.82
N GLU A 62 -5.25 3.05 9.14
CA GLU A 62 -6.30 2.39 9.91
C GLU A 62 -7.67 2.67 9.27
N SER A 63 -7.96 3.93 8.97
CA SER A 63 -9.20 4.31 8.30
C SER A 63 -9.33 3.66 6.92
N ALA A 64 -8.24 3.54 6.15
CA ALA A 64 -8.25 2.85 4.86
C ALA A 64 -8.46 1.34 5.00
N LEU A 65 -7.87 0.71 6.02
CA LEU A 65 -8.05 -0.71 6.33
C LEU A 65 -9.49 -1.05 6.66
N THR A 66 -10.30 -0.13 7.18
CA THR A 66 -11.76 -0.36 7.40
C THR A 66 -12.62 -0.33 6.12
N THR A 67 -12.08 0.11 4.99
CA THR A 67 -12.86 0.25 3.75
C THR A 67 -13.19 -1.10 3.10
N ARG A 68 -14.06 -1.08 2.08
CA ARG A 68 -14.39 -2.28 1.29
C ARG A 68 -13.23 -2.75 0.40
N ASN A 69 -12.37 -1.83 -0.03
CA ASN A 69 -11.28 -2.10 -0.98
C ASN A 69 -9.95 -1.54 -0.46
N PRO A 70 -9.46 -1.99 0.72
CA PRO A 70 -8.26 -1.43 1.34
C PRO A 70 -7.00 -1.61 0.50
N GLN A 71 -6.92 -2.65 -0.34
CA GLN A 71 -5.81 -2.84 -1.27
C GLN A 71 -5.62 -1.67 -2.25
N VAL A 72 -6.69 -0.93 -2.58
CA VAL A 72 -6.63 0.22 -3.47
C VAL A 72 -5.88 1.38 -2.83
N PHE A 73 -5.91 1.51 -1.50
CA PHE A 73 -5.12 2.53 -0.78
C PHE A 73 -3.63 2.33 -1.05
N PHE A 74 -3.13 1.12 -0.82
CA PHE A 74 -1.73 0.78 -1.04
C PHE A 74 -1.33 0.83 -2.52
N GLN A 75 -2.22 0.40 -3.43
CA GLN A 75 -1.99 0.56 -4.87
C GLN A 75 -1.83 2.03 -5.27
N VAL A 76 -2.70 2.92 -4.79
CA VAL A 76 -2.61 4.36 -5.09
C VAL A 76 -1.32 4.97 -4.52
N LEU A 77 -0.96 4.61 -3.29
CA LEU A 77 0.31 5.05 -2.71
C LEU A 77 1.50 4.57 -3.54
N ARG A 78 1.45 3.35 -4.10
CA ARG A 78 2.48 2.85 -5.01
C ARG A 78 2.49 3.62 -6.33
N ASP A 79 1.33 3.86 -6.92
CA ASP A 79 1.17 4.54 -8.21
C ASP A 79 1.71 5.99 -8.18
N CYS A 80 1.71 6.61 -7.00
CA CYS A 80 2.28 7.95 -6.79
C CYS A 80 3.67 7.95 -6.14
N GLY A 81 4.26 6.78 -5.85
CA GLY A 81 5.58 6.64 -5.21
C GLY A 81 5.61 6.84 -3.70
N ALA A 82 4.47 7.15 -3.07
CA ALA A 82 4.34 7.36 -1.63
C ALA A 82 4.53 6.08 -0.82
N LEU A 83 4.23 4.90 -1.39
CA LEU A 83 4.36 3.63 -0.68
C LEU A 83 5.80 3.39 -0.23
N ARG A 84 6.78 3.66 -1.11
CA ARG A 84 8.21 3.54 -0.80
C ARG A 84 8.67 4.43 0.35
N VAL A 85 8.04 5.60 0.52
CA VAL A 85 8.39 6.56 1.57
C VAL A 85 7.74 6.18 2.90
N LEU A 86 6.46 5.79 2.87
CA LEU A 86 5.65 5.60 4.07
C LEU A 86 5.67 4.16 4.60
N PHE A 87 5.85 3.18 3.71
CA PHE A 87 5.81 1.74 4.00
C PHE A 87 6.87 1.00 3.15
N PRO A 88 8.17 1.31 3.32
CA PRO A 88 9.24 0.75 2.49
C PRO A 88 9.26 -0.79 2.52
N GLU A 89 8.86 -1.41 3.62
CA GLU A 89 8.80 -2.86 3.78
C GLU A 89 7.74 -3.47 2.84
N ILE A 90 6.59 -2.81 2.69
CA ILE A 90 5.54 -3.25 1.75
C ILE A 90 5.99 -3.00 0.31
N ASP A 91 6.60 -1.85 0.03
CA ASP A 91 7.08 -1.52 -1.32
C ASP A 91 8.13 -2.53 -1.81
N SER A 92 8.97 -3.03 -0.90
CA SER A 92 10.02 -4.02 -1.19
C SER A 92 9.51 -5.38 -1.67
N LEU A 93 8.23 -5.70 -1.45
CA LEU A 93 7.62 -6.95 -1.90
C LEU A 93 7.34 -7.00 -3.40
N PHE A 94 7.16 -5.83 -4.01
CA PHE A 94 6.84 -5.78 -5.43
C PHE A 94 8.09 -6.07 -6.27
N GLY A 95 7.96 -6.96 -7.25
CA GLY A 95 9.05 -7.50 -8.04
C GLY A 95 9.71 -8.74 -7.42
N VAL A 96 9.36 -9.12 -6.20
CA VAL A 96 9.86 -10.33 -5.54
C VAL A 96 9.04 -11.54 -6.02
N PRO A 97 9.64 -12.48 -6.77
CA PRO A 97 8.92 -13.59 -7.36
C PRO A 97 8.65 -14.71 -6.34
N ALA A 98 7.42 -15.20 -6.32
CA ALA A 98 6.94 -16.33 -5.57
C ALA A 98 6.69 -17.55 -6.49
N PRO A 99 6.66 -18.79 -5.94
CA PRO A 99 6.49 -19.99 -6.75
C PRO A 99 5.15 -20.05 -7.49
N ALA A 100 5.18 -20.06 -8.82
CA ALA A 100 4.01 -20.00 -9.71
C ALA A 100 2.94 -21.10 -9.44
N ARG A 101 3.34 -22.24 -8.87
CA ARG A 101 2.42 -23.33 -8.49
C ARG A 101 1.35 -22.86 -7.50
N TRP A 102 1.72 -21.97 -6.58
CA TRP A 102 0.85 -21.48 -5.51
C TRP A 102 0.49 -20.00 -5.70
N HIS A 103 1.30 -19.27 -6.45
CA HIS A 103 1.18 -17.83 -6.72
C HIS A 103 1.21 -17.58 -8.23
N PRO A 104 0.10 -17.81 -8.96
CA PRO A 104 0.04 -17.59 -10.41
C PRO A 104 0.34 -16.15 -10.84
N GLU A 105 0.12 -15.18 -9.95
CA GLU A 105 0.51 -13.77 -10.08
C GLU A 105 2.02 -13.55 -10.08
N ILE A 106 2.79 -14.52 -9.55
CA ILE A 106 4.25 -14.53 -9.37
C ILE A 106 4.75 -13.42 -8.43
N ASP A 107 4.19 -12.23 -8.43
CA ASP A 107 4.68 -11.08 -7.66
C ASP A 107 4.15 -11.07 -6.21
N THR A 108 5.05 -11.01 -5.23
CA THR A 108 4.71 -11.03 -3.80
C THR A 108 3.96 -9.77 -3.35
N GLY A 109 4.25 -8.60 -3.96
CA GLY A 109 3.51 -7.37 -3.69
C GLY A 109 2.07 -7.45 -4.21
N ILE A 110 1.88 -7.97 -5.42
CA ILE A 110 0.54 -8.25 -5.97
C ILE A 110 -0.20 -9.26 -5.09
N HIS A 111 0.47 -10.34 -4.68
CA HIS A 111 -0.10 -11.34 -3.77
C HIS A 111 -0.60 -10.69 -2.47
N THR A 112 0.23 -9.85 -1.85
CA THR A 112 -0.11 -9.11 -0.62
C THR A 112 -1.36 -8.24 -0.78
N LEU A 113 -1.51 -7.57 -1.93
CA LEU A 113 -2.73 -6.79 -2.21
C LEU A 113 -3.96 -7.68 -2.43
N MET A 114 -3.80 -8.84 -3.07
CA MET A 114 -4.88 -9.81 -3.27
C MET A 114 -5.34 -10.43 -1.94
N THR A 115 -4.42 -10.83 -1.08
CA THR A 115 -4.73 -11.38 0.25
C THR A 115 -5.40 -10.34 1.14
N LEU A 116 -4.95 -9.09 1.13
CA LEU A 116 -5.62 -7.99 1.83
C LEU A 116 -7.06 -7.78 1.30
N SER A 117 -7.27 -7.86 -0.02
CA SER A 117 -8.62 -7.79 -0.60
C SER A 117 -9.50 -8.95 -0.12
N MET A 118 -8.96 -10.16 -0.01
CA MET A 118 -9.68 -11.32 0.52
C MET A 118 -9.99 -11.15 2.01
N ALA A 119 -9.02 -10.74 2.82
CA ALA A 119 -9.21 -10.48 4.24
C ALA A 119 -10.30 -9.44 4.49
N ALA A 120 -10.39 -8.41 3.66
CA ALA A 120 -11.45 -7.40 3.74
C ALA A 120 -12.86 -7.95 3.46
N MET A 121 -12.97 -9.01 2.66
CA MET A 121 -14.24 -9.70 2.43
C MET A 121 -14.61 -10.67 3.56
N LEU A 122 -13.61 -11.22 4.26
CA LEU A 122 -13.80 -12.26 5.27
C LEU A 122 -13.90 -11.72 6.70
N SER A 123 -13.29 -10.56 7.00
CA SER A 123 -13.28 -9.99 8.35
C SER A 123 -13.38 -8.46 8.31
N PRO A 124 -14.18 -7.84 9.21
CA PRO A 124 -14.19 -6.40 9.40
C PRO A 124 -13.07 -5.89 10.32
N GLN A 125 -12.36 -6.78 11.01
CA GLN A 125 -11.41 -6.40 12.06
C GLN A 125 -10.09 -5.87 11.45
N VAL A 126 -9.64 -4.72 11.93
CA VAL A 126 -8.46 -4.02 11.37
C VAL A 126 -7.17 -4.80 11.63
N ASP A 127 -7.05 -5.40 12.80
CA ASP A 127 -5.94 -6.27 13.20
C ASP A 127 -5.76 -7.45 12.24
N VAL A 128 -6.83 -8.15 11.86
CA VAL A 128 -6.78 -9.25 10.87
C VAL A 128 -6.29 -8.75 9.51
N ARG A 129 -6.80 -7.60 9.05
CA ARG A 129 -6.43 -7.00 7.77
C ARG A 129 -4.98 -6.50 7.77
N PHE A 130 -4.55 -5.90 8.87
CA PHE A 130 -3.17 -5.45 9.06
C PHE A 130 -2.20 -6.63 9.16
N ALA A 131 -2.53 -7.68 9.93
CA ALA A 131 -1.74 -8.90 10.00
C ALA A 131 -1.59 -9.57 8.62
N THR A 132 -2.67 -9.57 7.82
CA THR A 132 -2.62 -10.08 6.43
C THR A 132 -1.67 -9.27 5.55
N LEU A 133 -1.67 -7.94 5.69
CA LEU A 133 -0.75 -7.07 4.97
C LEU A 133 0.72 -7.35 5.34
N CYS A 134 0.98 -7.70 6.60
CA CYS A 134 2.33 -7.91 7.12
C CYS A 134 2.86 -9.36 6.95
N HIS A 135 2.01 -10.32 6.58
CA HIS A 135 2.33 -11.76 6.70
C HIS A 135 3.55 -12.22 5.88
N ASP A 136 3.86 -11.50 4.81
CA ASP A 136 4.89 -11.85 3.83
C ASP A 136 6.07 -10.86 3.79
N LEU A 137 6.12 -9.87 4.71
CA LEU A 137 7.15 -8.83 4.70
C LEU A 137 8.58 -9.38 4.65
N GLY A 138 8.85 -10.50 5.31
CA GLY A 138 10.17 -11.14 5.30
C GLY A 138 10.61 -11.66 3.92
N LYS A 139 9.70 -11.85 2.96
CA LYS A 139 10.08 -12.21 1.58
C LYS A 139 10.84 -11.09 0.90
N GLY A 140 10.53 -9.83 1.21
CA GLY A 140 11.26 -8.64 0.71
C GLY A 140 12.73 -8.61 1.13
N LEU A 141 13.07 -9.29 2.23
CA LEU A 141 14.44 -9.40 2.74
C LEU A 141 15.20 -10.60 2.17
N THR A 142 14.56 -11.47 1.38
CA THR A 142 15.23 -12.64 0.81
C THR A 142 16.22 -12.21 -0.29
N PRO A 143 17.50 -12.60 -0.23
CA PRO A 143 18.46 -12.33 -1.30
C PRO A 143 18.00 -12.89 -2.65
N PRO A 144 18.17 -12.16 -3.77
CA PRO A 144 17.69 -12.59 -5.09
C PRO A 144 18.17 -13.97 -5.53
N GLU A 145 19.38 -14.37 -5.15
CA GLU A 145 19.96 -15.69 -5.43
C GLU A 145 19.20 -16.85 -4.78
N LEU A 146 18.33 -16.57 -3.80
CA LEU A 146 17.51 -17.56 -3.09
C LEU A 146 16.04 -17.55 -3.54
N TRP A 147 15.67 -16.68 -4.47
CA TRP A 147 14.32 -16.66 -5.01
C TRP A 147 14.03 -17.90 -5.89
N PRO A 148 12.78 -18.39 -5.93
CA PRO A 148 11.59 -17.95 -5.21
C PRO A 148 11.32 -18.76 -3.93
N ARG A 149 12.35 -19.35 -3.28
CA ARG A 149 12.15 -20.33 -2.19
C ARG A 149 11.91 -19.67 -0.82
N HIS A 150 12.47 -18.47 -0.60
CA HIS A 150 12.27 -17.67 0.62
C HIS A 150 12.49 -18.44 1.94
N HIS A 151 13.57 -19.20 2.09
CA HIS A 151 13.82 -19.91 3.35
C HIS A 151 14.01 -18.92 4.51
N GLY A 152 13.32 -19.14 5.63
CA GLY A 152 13.45 -18.30 6.84
C GLY A 152 12.70 -16.96 6.81
N HIS A 153 11.84 -16.70 5.82
CA HIS A 153 11.11 -15.43 5.71
C HIS A 153 10.07 -15.16 6.82
N GLY A 154 9.56 -16.20 7.49
CA GLY A 154 8.55 -16.06 8.54
C GLY A 154 9.03 -15.27 9.78
N PRO A 155 10.19 -15.60 10.38
CA PRO A 155 10.74 -14.85 11.52
C PRO A 155 11.45 -13.54 11.16
N ALA A 156 11.87 -13.34 9.91
CA ALA A 156 12.67 -12.16 9.53
C ALA A 156 12.03 -10.77 9.79
N PRO A 157 10.69 -10.56 9.70
CA PRO A 157 10.09 -9.23 9.92
C PRO A 157 9.73 -8.93 11.39
N VAL A 158 10.00 -9.84 12.33
CA VAL A 158 9.73 -9.65 13.78
C VAL A 158 10.99 -9.38 14.61
N ASP A 159 12.17 -9.42 13.99
CA ASP A 159 13.47 -9.09 14.59
C ASP A 159 13.89 -7.65 14.25
#